data_AF-A0A162JNV2-F1
#
_entry.id   AF-A0A162JNV2-F1
#
_cell.length_a   1.000
_cell.length_b   1.000
_cell.length_c   1.000
_cell.angle_alpha   90.00
_cell.angle_beta   90.00
_cell.angle_gamma   90.00
#
_symmetry.space_group_name_H-M   'P 1'
#
loop_
_entity.id
_entity.type
_entity.pdbx_description
1 polymer ?
#
loop_
_entity_poly.entity_id
_entity_poly.type
_entity_poly.pdbx_seq_one_letter_code
_entity_poly.pdbx_strand_id
1 'polypeptide(L)'
;MTLAYVLCLAAACYAWPSYGGLHDPSNCNPLAKDSHCPPNVAFAGKKSFNFEGASHNKDFEDFWIVDDQTKEDHDRLKFVGNGNGVEVSITEQKKAPTLTSHQYLFFGKVTVRAKAAKGTGLVTTIVLKSDSGDEIDWEMLGAFQNQAQSNYYYNGQPLFNTYNTTYAISSSSYDDFHDYTVEWTDKALTFSIDGAERRTWQPGEIPADKWPQTPMRVQLGLWAVGRRDDPGEISWAGGAVDWSGQPFAAAFHSVQVEDYAGWCEEVEDGRVEYQYDNKTKGWADVRVAGCRKRREPGVTAPPPSGTSSPSSSAGASPTESANAEPTDKGGEKPDDNEGAGAMLVPSAAWALMAGLGGMLFF
;
A
#
# COMPACT_ATOMS: atom_id res chain seq x y z
N MET A 1 13.37 -37.26 -51.34
CA MET A 1 13.65 -36.83 -49.95
C MET A 1 13.50 -35.34 -49.92
N THR A 2 12.55 -34.82 -49.15
CA THR A 2 12.18 -33.40 -49.15
C THR A 2 11.97 -33.00 -47.71
N LEU A 3 12.86 -32.18 -47.16
CA LEU A 3 12.88 -31.88 -45.72
C LEU A 3 12.05 -30.63 -45.45
N ALA A 4 10.86 -30.81 -44.87
CA ALA A 4 9.98 -29.70 -44.51
C ALA A 4 10.42 -29.10 -43.16
N TYR A 5 10.92 -27.87 -43.17
CA TYR A 5 11.14 -27.09 -41.95
C TYR A 5 9.80 -26.51 -41.49
N VAL A 6 9.29 -26.98 -40.35
CA VAL A 6 8.17 -26.35 -39.64
C VAL A 6 8.75 -25.23 -38.78
N LEU A 7 8.52 -23.97 -39.17
CA LEU A 7 8.71 -22.85 -38.25
C LEU A 7 7.58 -22.86 -37.21
N CYS A 8 7.88 -23.32 -36.00
CA CYS A 8 7.08 -22.99 -34.84
C CYS A 8 7.23 -21.48 -34.57
N LEU A 9 6.30 -20.68 -35.10
CA LEU A 9 6.11 -19.32 -34.66
C LEU A 9 5.69 -19.34 -33.18
N ALA A 10 6.67 -19.12 -32.30
CA ALA A 10 6.40 -18.79 -30.91
C ALA A 10 5.66 -17.45 -30.88
N ALA A 11 4.34 -17.51 -30.87
CA ALA A 11 3.49 -16.34 -30.66
C ALA A 11 3.76 -15.85 -29.23
N ALA A 12 4.65 -14.86 -29.11
CA ALA A 12 4.81 -14.12 -27.88
C ALA A 12 3.45 -13.46 -27.57
N CYS A 13 2.73 -14.02 -26.60
CA CYS A 13 1.62 -13.35 -25.96
C CYS A 13 2.19 -12.14 -25.21
N TYR A 14 2.34 -11.03 -25.94
CA TYR A 14 2.40 -9.71 -25.34
C TYR A 14 1.10 -9.54 -24.56
N ALA A 15 1.14 -9.85 -23.27
CA ALA A 15 0.12 -9.40 -22.34
C ALA A 15 0.07 -7.88 -22.51
N TRP A 16 -1.06 -7.37 -23.04
CA TRP A 16 -1.27 -5.93 -23.07
C TRP A 16 -1.32 -5.47 -21.62
N PRO A 17 -0.52 -4.47 -21.21
CA PRO A 17 -0.59 -3.97 -19.86
C PRO A 17 -2.00 -3.44 -19.60
N SER A 18 -2.69 -4.06 -18.64
CA SER A 18 -3.86 -3.45 -18.00
C SER A 18 -3.41 -2.16 -17.32
N TYR A 19 -3.57 -1.03 -18.00
CA TYR A 19 -3.38 0.28 -17.39
C TYR A 19 -4.65 0.70 -16.63
N GLY A 20 -5.03 -0.13 -15.67
CA GLY A 20 -5.80 0.29 -14.51
C GLY A 20 -4.85 0.86 -13.46
N GLY A 21 -5.16 2.04 -12.91
CA GLY A 21 -4.30 2.72 -11.95
C GLY A 21 -4.40 4.25 -12.03
N LEU A 22 -3.74 4.94 -11.11
CA LEU A 22 -3.67 6.41 -11.07
C LEU A 22 -2.74 6.97 -12.16
N HIS A 23 -2.99 8.23 -12.56
CA HIS A 23 -2.12 8.92 -13.50
C HIS A 23 -0.78 9.29 -12.83
N ASP A 24 0.33 8.87 -13.44
CA ASP A 24 1.68 9.23 -12.99
C ASP A 24 2.16 10.49 -13.72
N PRO A 25 2.29 11.66 -13.05
CA PRO A 25 2.87 12.86 -13.67
C PRO A 25 4.39 12.81 -13.83
N SER A 26 5.07 11.72 -13.43
CA SER A 26 6.49 11.55 -13.72
C SER A 26 6.71 11.22 -15.18
N ASN A 27 7.63 11.96 -15.80
CA ASN A 27 8.10 11.73 -17.16
C ASN A 27 9.58 11.35 -17.23
N CYS A 28 10.22 11.10 -16.07
CA CYS A 28 11.66 10.91 -15.96
C CYS A 28 12.01 9.94 -14.84
N ASN A 29 12.37 8.70 -15.19
CA ASN A 29 12.91 7.74 -14.23
C ASN A 29 14.39 8.08 -13.92
N PRO A 30 14.78 8.38 -12.67
CA PRO A 30 16.16 8.79 -12.36
C PRO A 30 17.16 7.63 -12.36
N LEU A 31 16.71 6.40 -12.14
CA LEU A 31 17.54 5.19 -12.19
C LEU A 31 17.84 4.74 -13.63
N ALA A 32 17.11 5.27 -14.63
CA ALA A 32 17.35 4.97 -16.03
C ALA A 32 18.73 5.48 -16.51
N LYS A 33 19.40 4.70 -17.36
CA LYS A 33 20.74 5.02 -17.84
C LYS A 33 20.74 6.33 -18.65
N ASP A 34 21.70 7.20 -18.36
CA ASP A 34 21.90 8.51 -19.00
C ASP A 34 20.72 9.49 -18.79
N SER A 35 19.82 9.19 -17.85
CA SER A 35 18.72 10.06 -17.41
C SER A 35 19.20 11.27 -16.61
N HIS A 36 18.47 12.38 -16.69
CA HIS A 36 18.83 13.68 -16.10
C HIS A 36 17.59 14.37 -15.51
N CYS A 37 17.00 13.75 -14.48
CA CYS A 37 15.76 14.25 -13.87
C CYS A 37 16.00 15.44 -12.94
N PRO A 38 15.01 16.36 -12.78
CA PRO A 38 15.09 17.42 -11.79
C PRO A 38 15.05 16.85 -10.36
N PRO A 39 15.59 17.57 -9.35
CA PRO A 39 15.45 17.20 -7.95
C PRO A 39 13.98 17.11 -7.50
N ASN A 40 13.65 16.12 -6.67
CA ASN A 40 12.34 16.06 -6.02
C ASN A 40 12.30 17.05 -4.84
N VAL A 41 11.34 17.97 -4.82
CA VAL A 41 11.18 18.91 -3.69
C VAL A 41 10.59 18.17 -2.48
N ALA A 42 11.22 18.27 -1.31
CA ALA A 42 10.78 17.58 -0.11
C ALA A 42 9.62 18.28 0.61
N PHE A 43 8.82 17.54 1.38
CA PHE A 43 7.91 18.09 2.40
C PHE A 43 8.68 18.68 3.60
N ALA A 44 9.81 18.06 3.95
CA ALA A 44 10.75 18.46 4.99
C ALA A 44 10.13 18.59 6.40
N GLY A 45 9.51 17.50 6.87
CA GLY A 45 8.88 17.40 8.18
C GLY A 45 7.36 17.29 8.12
N LYS A 46 6.65 17.94 9.05
CA LYS A 46 5.20 17.82 9.22
C LYS A 46 4.43 18.76 8.30
N LYS A 47 3.54 18.18 7.49
CA LYS A 47 2.65 18.86 6.55
C LYS A 47 1.27 18.20 6.56
N SER A 48 0.23 18.96 6.26
CA SER A 48 -1.14 18.45 6.23
C SER A 48 -1.98 19.25 5.26
N PHE A 49 -2.89 18.57 4.55
CA PHE A 49 -3.94 19.20 3.77
C PHE A 49 -5.30 18.78 4.32
N ASN A 50 -6.19 19.74 4.57
CA ASN A 50 -7.58 19.47 4.90
C ASN A 50 -8.46 19.89 3.72
N PHE A 51 -9.27 18.97 3.20
CA PHE A 51 -10.19 19.26 2.10
C PHE A 51 -11.53 19.82 2.60
N GLU A 52 -11.89 19.59 3.88
CA GLU A 52 -13.13 20.14 4.44
C GLU A 52 -13.06 21.66 4.55
N GLY A 53 -13.96 22.34 3.82
CA GLY A 53 -13.95 23.80 3.66
C GLY A 53 -12.91 24.35 2.67
N ALA A 54 -12.14 23.49 1.99
CA ALA A 54 -11.21 23.91 0.94
C ALA A 54 -11.93 24.25 -0.38
N SER A 55 -11.17 24.75 -1.34
CA SER A 55 -11.64 25.06 -2.70
C SER A 55 -10.48 24.97 -3.69
N HIS A 56 -10.75 25.10 -4.99
CA HIS A 56 -9.71 25.22 -6.00
C HIS A 56 -9.08 26.63 -5.91
N ASN A 57 -8.08 26.74 -5.03
CA ASN A 57 -7.37 27.97 -4.71
C ASN A 57 -5.85 27.75 -4.71
N LYS A 58 -5.08 28.81 -4.48
CA LYS A 58 -3.61 28.72 -4.48
C LYS A 58 -3.05 27.73 -3.43
N ASP A 59 -3.69 27.58 -2.27
CA ASP A 59 -3.21 26.66 -1.22
C ASP A 59 -3.38 25.20 -1.66
N PHE A 60 -4.46 24.90 -2.38
CA PHE A 60 -4.69 23.62 -3.04
C PHE A 60 -3.70 23.39 -4.20
N GLU A 61 -3.52 24.38 -5.08
CA GLU A 61 -2.58 24.33 -6.21
C GLU A 61 -1.11 24.15 -5.75
N ASP A 62 -0.70 24.80 -4.66
CA ASP A 62 0.65 24.67 -4.10
C ASP A 62 0.93 23.27 -3.51
N PHE A 63 -0.11 22.55 -3.10
CA PHE A 63 0.01 21.19 -2.56
C PHE A 63 -0.19 20.12 -3.62
N TRP A 64 -1.15 20.29 -4.55
CA TRP A 64 -1.67 19.24 -5.43
C TRP A 64 -1.52 19.52 -6.91
N ILE A 65 -0.75 18.67 -7.58
CA ILE A 65 -0.88 18.39 -9.01
C ILE A 65 -2.19 17.62 -9.22
N VAL A 66 -3.13 18.22 -9.96
CA VAL A 66 -4.30 17.53 -10.52
C VAL A 66 -3.94 17.00 -11.90
N ASP A 67 -4.40 15.81 -12.32
CA ASP A 67 -4.22 15.37 -13.71
C ASP A 67 -4.99 16.27 -14.70
N ASP A 68 -4.48 16.42 -15.93
CA ASP A 68 -5.03 17.39 -16.89
C ASP A 68 -6.47 17.07 -17.31
N GLN A 69 -6.86 15.79 -17.37
CA GLN A 69 -8.24 15.43 -17.72
C GLN A 69 -9.22 15.84 -16.62
N THR A 70 -8.79 15.86 -15.36
CA THR A 70 -9.58 16.32 -14.20
C THR A 70 -9.52 17.84 -14.03
N LYS A 71 -8.44 18.51 -14.48
CA LYS A 71 -8.43 19.98 -14.62
C LYS A 71 -9.48 20.45 -15.63
N GLU A 72 -9.58 19.78 -16.79
CA GLU A 72 -10.53 20.11 -17.87
C GLU A 72 -11.99 19.79 -17.52
N ASP A 73 -12.23 18.93 -16.53
CA ASP A 73 -13.54 18.35 -16.22
C ASP A 73 -13.86 18.54 -14.73
N HIS A 74 -14.27 19.77 -14.39
CA HIS A 74 -14.59 20.17 -13.02
C HIS A 74 -15.70 19.33 -12.35
N ASP A 75 -16.47 18.54 -13.12
CA ASP A 75 -17.44 17.61 -12.54
C ASP A 75 -16.79 16.41 -11.83
N ARG A 76 -15.49 16.16 -12.06
CA ARG A 76 -14.70 15.07 -11.44
C ARG A 76 -14.00 15.42 -10.14
N LEU A 77 -13.88 16.70 -9.78
CA LEU A 77 -13.27 17.11 -8.50
C LEU A 77 -14.14 18.19 -7.84
N LYS A 78 -14.81 17.81 -6.75
CA LYS A 78 -15.80 18.66 -6.07
C LYS A 78 -15.47 18.80 -4.60
N PHE A 79 -15.16 20.02 -4.17
CA PHE A 79 -15.14 20.36 -2.76
C PHE A 79 -16.58 20.44 -2.25
N VAL A 80 -16.88 19.71 -1.19
CA VAL A 80 -18.24 19.45 -0.73
C VAL A 80 -18.38 19.76 0.76
N GLY A 81 -19.12 20.82 1.08
CA GLY A 81 -19.39 21.26 2.46
C GLY A 81 -20.41 20.38 3.20
N ASN A 82 -20.29 19.06 3.07
CA ASN A 82 -21.16 18.04 3.67
C ASN A 82 -20.38 17.13 4.66
N GLY A 83 -19.11 17.45 4.98
CA GLY A 83 -18.22 16.61 5.77
C GLY A 83 -17.42 15.57 4.98
N ASN A 84 -17.52 15.54 3.65
CA ASN A 84 -16.73 14.63 2.81
C ASN A 84 -15.38 15.23 2.34
N GLY A 85 -15.11 16.51 2.56
CA GLY A 85 -13.92 17.19 2.03
C GLY A 85 -13.96 17.38 0.51
N VAL A 86 -13.20 16.56 -0.24
CA VAL A 86 -13.21 16.54 -1.70
C VAL A 86 -13.71 15.20 -2.25
N GLU A 87 -14.70 15.25 -3.13
CA GLU A 87 -15.21 14.12 -3.89
C GLU A 87 -14.51 14.05 -5.26
N VAL A 88 -13.86 12.91 -5.51
CA VAL A 88 -13.14 12.56 -6.74
C VAL A 88 -14.00 11.54 -7.51
N SER A 89 -14.47 11.91 -8.70
CA SER A 89 -15.61 11.25 -9.37
C SER A 89 -15.32 10.75 -10.78
N ILE A 90 -15.92 9.61 -11.16
CA ILE A 90 -15.83 9.01 -12.51
C ILE A 90 -17.20 8.70 -13.13
N THR A 91 -17.24 8.80 -14.45
CA THR A 91 -18.41 8.57 -15.32
C THR A 91 -18.16 7.57 -16.45
N GLU A 92 -16.89 7.27 -16.77
CA GLU A 92 -16.48 6.29 -17.77
C GLU A 92 -15.09 5.70 -17.47
N GLN A 93 -14.81 4.50 -17.98
CA GLN A 93 -13.67 3.66 -17.58
C GLN A 93 -12.28 4.33 -17.77
N LYS A 94 -12.11 5.14 -18.81
CA LYS A 94 -10.78 5.63 -19.24
C LYS A 94 -10.28 6.87 -18.47
N LYS A 95 -10.92 7.21 -17.36
CA LYS A 95 -10.65 8.40 -16.55
C LYS A 95 -10.35 7.95 -15.13
N ALA A 96 -9.08 8.06 -14.74
CA ALA A 96 -8.59 7.80 -13.39
C ALA A 96 -8.21 9.14 -12.73
N PRO A 97 -9.19 9.94 -12.28
CA PRO A 97 -8.95 11.25 -11.70
C PRO A 97 -8.01 11.14 -10.50
N THR A 98 -6.90 11.88 -10.57
CA THR A 98 -5.75 11.72 -9.69
C THR A 98 -5.32 13.06 -9.11
N LEU A 99 -5.20 13.09 -7.78
CA LEU A 99 -4.45 14.10 -7.04
C LEU A 99 -3.06 13.57 -6.72
N THR A 100 -2.03 14.38 -6.91
CA THR A 100 -0.63 14.03 -6.64
C THR A 100 0.07 15.17 -5.91
N SER A 101 0.77 14.90 -4.81
CA SER A 101 1.45 15.97 -4.08
C SER A 101 2.63 16.54 -4.88
N HIS A 102 2.76 17.87 -4.90
CA HIS A 102 3.92 18.57 -5.48
C HIS A 102 5.24 18.23 -4.77
N GLN A 103 5.14 17.91 -3.47
CA GLN A 103 6.26 17.56 -2.60
C GLN A 103 6.33 16.05 -2.38
N TYR A 104 7.55 15.58 -2.11
CA TYR A 104 7.91 14.19 -1.84
C TYR A 104 8.28 14.02 -0.37
N LEU A 105 8.04 12.84 0.20
CA LEU A 105 8.64 12.37 1.45
C LEU A 105 9.74 11.33 1.14
N PHE A 106 10.68 11.16 2.06
CA PHE A 106 11.71 10.13 1.93
C PHE A 106 11.93 9.41 3.26
N PHE A 107 11.28 8.25 3.39
CA PHE A 107 10.80 7.72 4.67
C PHE A 107 9.86 8.68 5.39
N GLY A 108 8.99 8.16 6.25
CA GLY A 108 7.99 8.97 6.92
C GLY A 108 6.71 8.22 7.24
N LYS A 109 5.72 9.00 7.66
CA LYS A 109 4.37 8.56 7.94
C LYS A 109 3.38 9.34 7.09
N VAL A 110 2.44 8.64 6.45
CA VAL A 110 1.32 9.25 5.73
C VAL A 110 0.03 8.66 6.25
N THR A 111 -0.88 9.53 6.70
CA THR A 111 -2.24 9.17 7.13
C THR A 111 -3.24 9.93 6.27
N VAL A 112 -4.18 9.22 5.66
CA VAL A 112 -5.25 9.80 4.84
C VAL A 112 -6.60 9.36 5.38
N ARG A 113 -7.45 10.34 5.67
CA ARG A 113 -8.85 10.13 6.03
C ARG A 113 -9.69 10.04 4.76
N ALA A 114 -10.17 8.85 4.43
CA ALA A 114 -10.85 8.58 3.16
C ALA A 114 -12.08 7.68 3.33
N LYS A 115 -12.94 7.73 2.30
CA LYS A 115 -14.11 6.88 2.08
C LYS A 115 -14.15 6.52 0.60
N ALA A 116 -14.21 5.23 0.30
CA ALA A 116 -14.11 4.68 -1.04
C ALA A 116 -15.39 4.89 -1.87
N ALA A 117 -15.26 4.75 -3.19
CA ALA A 117 -16.41 4.66 -4.09
C ALA A 117 -17.08 3.27 -3.99
N LYS A 118 -18.41 3.24 -4.13
CA LYS A 118 -19.26 2.05 -3.98
C LYS A 118 -19.71 1.50 -5.33
N GLY A 119 -19.39 0.23 -5.63
CA GLY A 119 -19.70 -0.43 -6.90
C GLY A 119 -18.64 -1.44 -7.34
N THR A 120 -19.03 -2.47 -8.11
CA THR A 120 -18.09 -3.47 -8.65
C THR A 120 -17.09 -2.83 -9.58
N GLY A 121 -15.83 -3.30 -9.58
CA GLY A 121 -14.79 -2.79 -10.47
C GLY A 121 -14.21 -1.42 -10.09
N LEU A 122 -14.75 -0.74 -9.08
CA LEU A 122 -14.22 0.54 -8.60
C LEU A 122 -13.08 0.31 -7.62
N VAL A 123 -11.99 1.05 -7.79
CA VAL A 123 -10.81 0.99 -6.91
C VAL A 123 -10.48 2.41 -6.45
N THR A 124 -10.69 2.68 -5.16
CA THR A 124 -10.19 3.92 -4.53
C THR A 124 -8.80 3.65 -3.99
N THR A 125 -7.86 4.53 -4.28
CA THR A 125 -6.44 4.30 -3.94
C THR A 125 -5.80 5.48 -3.22
N ILE A 126 -4.90 5.15 -2.31
CA ILE A 126 -3.94 6.05 -1.68
C ILE A 126 -2.57 5.42 -1.90
N VAL A 127 -1.69 6.10 -2.64
CA VAL A 127 -0.44 5.52 -3.12
C VAL A 127 0.72 6.41 -2.73
N LEU A 128 1.81 5.83 -2.23
CA LEU A 128 3.12 6.49 -2.17
C LEU A 128 3.94 6.01 -3.36
N LYS A 129 4.34 6.90 -4.27
CA LYS A 129 4.99 6.54 -5.54
C LYS A 129 6.24 7.36 -5.82
N SER A 130 7.34 6.71 -6.21
CA SER A 130 8.58 7.36 -6.63
C SER A 130 8.70 7.48 -8.15
N ASP A 131 9.55 8.39 -8.62
CA ASP A 131 9.82 8.55 -10.07
C ASP A 131 10.55 7.33 -10.68
N SER A 132 11.15 6.46 -9.86
CA SER A 132 11.67 5.17 -10.32
C SER A 132 10.64 4.04 -10.30
N GLY A 133 9.45 4.26 -9.73
CA GLY A 133 8.38 3.26 -9.63
C GLY A 133 8.46 2.33 -8.42
N ASP A 134 9.13 2.72 -7.33
CA ASP A 134 8.79 2.11 -6.04
C ASP A 134 7.39 2.60 -5.66
N GLU A 135 6.53 1.71 -5.17
CA GLU A 135 5.11 1.99 -4.91
C GLU A 135 4.64 1.30 -3.63
N ILE A 136 3.85 2.00 -2.81
CA ILE A 136 3.25 1.48 -1.58
C ILE A 136 1.79 1.91 -1.52
N ASP A 137 0.88 0.95 -1.49
CA ASP A 137 -0.53 1.16 -1.84
C ASP A 137 -1.48 0.81 -0.69
N TRP A 138 -2.51 1.65 -0.51
CA TRP A 138 -3.79 1.25 0.06
C TRP A 138 -4.84 1.23 -1.06
N GLU A 139 -5.51 0.10 -1.24
CA GLU A 139 -6.56 -0.12 -2.24
C GLU A 139 -7.88 -0.51 -1.56
N MET A 140 -8.93 0.29 -1.77
CA MET A 140 -10.28 0.02 -1.28
C MET A 140 -11.19 -0.30 -2.47
N LEU A 141 -11.67 -1.54 -2.51
CA LEU A 141 -12.45 -2.11 -3.59
C LEU A 141 -13.95 -1.88 -3.36
N GLY A 142 -14.61 -1.14 -4.26
CA GLY A 142 -16.02 -0.75 -4.14
C GLY A 142 -17.02 -1.91 -4.16
N ALA A 143 -16.58 -3.12 -4.51
CA ALA A 143 -17.36 -4.35 -4.40
C ALA A 143 -17.49 -4.87 -2.96
N PHE A 144 -16.55 -4.53 -2.06
CA PHE A 144 -16.37 -5.22 -0.78
C PHE A 144 -16.42 -4.24 0.40
N GLN A 145 -17.53 -4.27 1.16
CA GLN A 145 -17.87 -3.25 2.14
C GLN A 145 -16.88 -3.12 3.31
N ASN A 146 -16.44 -4.23 3.91
CA ASN A 146 -15.72 -4.23 5.18
C ASN A 146 -14.24 -4.62 5.02
N GLN A 147 -13.58 -4.17 3.95
CA GLN A 147 -12.15 -4.44 3.75
C GLN A 147 -11.37 -3.27 3.12
N ALA A 148 -10.05 -3.30 3.33
CA ALA A 148 -9.06 -2.57 2.55
C ALA A 148 -7.84 -3.46 2.33
N GLN A 149 -7.11 -3.25 1.23
CA GLN A 149 -5.96 -4.06 0.84
C GLN A 149 -4.68 -3.21 0.84
N SER A 150 -3.59 -3.74 1.40
CA SER A 150 -2.25 -3.22 1.12
C SER A 150 -1.69 -3.91 -0.12
N ASN A 151 -1.02 -3.16 -0.99
CA ASN A 151 -0.29 -3.70 -2.15
C ASN A 151 1.15 -3.16 -2.16
N TYR A 152 1.99 -3.63 -3.10
CA TYR A 152 3.41 -3.26 -3.17
C TYR A 152 4.06 -3.51 -4.54
N TYR A 153 4.79 -2.51 -5.07
CA TYR A 153 5.61 -2.61 -6.28
C TYR A 153 7.04 -2.08 -6.06
N TYR A 154 8.02 -2.66 -6.78
CA TYR A 154 9.42 -2.25 -6.72
C TYR A 154 9.92 -1.86 -8.13
N ASN A 155 10.50 -0.67 -8.32
CA ASN A 155 11.02 -0.21 -9.61
C ASN A 155 10.06 -0.50 -10.83
N GLY A 156 8.77 -0.26 -10.64
CA GLY A 156 7.70 -0.48 -11.62
C GLY A 156 7.32 -1.94 -11.87
N GLN A 157 7.80 -2.89 -11.07
CA GLN A 157 7.53 -4.32 -11.22
C GLN A 157 6.52 -4.83 -10.18
N PRO A 158 5.40 -5.43 -10.60
CA PRO A 158 4.44 -6.05 -9.69
C PRO A 158 5.01 -7.31 -9.03
N LEU A 159 4.84 -7.43 -7.72
CA LEU A 159 5.12 -8.66 -6.97
C LEU A 159 3.81 -9.40 -6.66
N PHE A 160 3.09 -9.75 -7.75
CA PHE A 160 1.78 -10.40 -7.72
C PHE A 160 1.69 -11.50 -6.66
N ASN A 161 0.67 -11.44 -5.81
CA ASN A 161 0.35 -12.43 -4.78
C ASN A 161 1.49 -12.72 -3.78
N THR A 162 2.49 -11.83 -3.67
CA THR A 162 3.66 -12.04 -2.78
C THR A 162 3.63 -11.08 -1.58
N TYR A 163 3.28 -9.81 -1.78
CA TYR A 163 3.31 -8.76 -0.74
C TYR A 163 2.00 -7.99 -0.57
N ASN A 164 0.92 -8.45 -1.18
CA ASN A 164 -0.41 -7.89 -0.98
C ASN A 164 -1.17 -8.61 0.16
N THR A 165 -2.08 -7.92 0.84
CA THR A 165 -2.90 -8.49 1.93
C THR A 165 -4.17 -7.68 2.15
N THR A 166 -5.30 -8.37 2.29
CA THR A 166 -6.62 -7.77 2.55
C THR A 166 -6.95 -7.86 4.04
N TYR A 167 -7.30 -6.74 4.66
CA TYR A 167 -7.64 -6.64 6.08
C TYR A 167 -9.10 -6.28 6.28
N ALA A 168 -9.75 -6.93 7.25
CA ALA A 168 -11.11 -6.59 7.67
C ALA A 168 -11.13 -5.27 8.47
N ILE A 169 -12.09 -4.40 8.15
CA ILE A 169 -12.40 -3.18 8.89
C ILE A 169 -13.76 -3.31 9.61
N SER A 170 -13.93 -2.57 10.70
CA SER A 170 -15.09 -2.70 11.61
C SER A 170 -16.39 -2.10 11.08
N SER A 171 -16.30 -1.25 10.05
CA SER A 171 -17.39 -0.50 9.43
C SER A 171 -17.15 -0.41 7.91
N SER A 172 -17.91 0.39 7.18
CA SER A 172 -17.89 0.37 5.72
C SER A 172 -16.78 1.25 5.13
N SER A 173 -15.97 0.69 4.22
CA SER A 173 -14.97 1.42 3.45
C SER A 173 -15.56 2.55 2.60
N TYR A 174 -16.84 2.44 2.18
CA TYR A 174 -17.51 3.35 1.26
C TYR A 174 -18.75 4.06 1.82
N ASP A 175 -19.26 3.67 3.00
CA ASP A 175 -20.31 4.40 3.72
C ASP A 175 -19.71 5.25 4.87
N ASP A 176 -18.61 4.81 5.50
CA ASP A 176 -17.94 5.46 6.64
C ASP A 176 -16.55 6.04 6.28
N PHE A 177 -15.99 6.89 7.14
CA PHE A 177 -14.64 7.46 6.98
C PHE A 177 -13.60 6.78 7.88
N HIS A 178 -12.55 6.27 7.26
CA HIS A 178 -11.44 5.55 7.89
C HIS A 178 -10.11 6.28 7.73
N ASP A 179 -9.22 6.13 8.72
CA ASP A 179 -7.86 6.71 8.70
C ASP A 179 -6.84 5.66 8.25
N TYR A 180 -6.58 5.61 6.94
CA TYR A 180 -5.60 4.72 6.32
C TYR A 180 -4.20 5.28 6.49
N THR A 181 -3.28 4.48 7.05
CA THR A 181 -1.93 4.94 7.42
C THR A 181 -0.86 4.00 6.88
N VAL A 182 0.23 4.59 6.38
CA VAL A 182 1.49 3.93 6.06
C VAL A 182 2.60 4.60 6.87
N GLU A 183 3.44 3.83 7.56
CA GLU A 183 4.70 4.30 8.14
C GLU A 183 5.85 3.50 7.52
N TRP A 184 6.75 4.18 6.82
CA TRP A 184 7.76 3.58 5.94
C TRP A 184 9.15 4.09 6.27
N THR A 185 10.10 3.17 6.47
CA THR A 185 11.48 3.45 6.88
C THR A 185 12.46 2.46 6.24
N ASP A 186 13.76 2.58 6.53
CA ASP A 186 14.77 1.57 6.18
C ASP A 186 14.74 0.32 7.10
N LYS A 187 13.78 0.22 8.04
CA LYS A 187 13.70 -0.81 9.07
C LYS A 187 12.31 -1.40 9.33
N ALA A 188 11.25 -0.76 8.83
CA ALA A 188 9.87 -1.18 8.96
C ALA A 188 9.01 -0.57 7.84
N LEU A 189 8.04 -1.34 7.35
CA LEU A 189 6.92 -0.87 6.56
C LEU A 189 5.63 -1.32 7.27
N THR A 190 4.97 -0.38 7.94
CA THR A 190 3.79 -0.61 8.77
C THR A 190 2.54 -0.05 8.10
N PHE A 191 1.54 -0.90 7.92
CA PHE A 191 0.20 -0.56 7.47
C PHE A 191 -0.75 -0.55 8.68
N SER A 192 -1.47 0.56 8.88
CA SER A 192 -2.47 0.72 9.96
C SER A 192 -3.78 1.29 9.44
N ILE A 193 -4.90 0.92 10.07
CA ILE A 193 -6.23 1.49 9.78
C ILE A 193 -6.88 1.88 11.10
N ASP A 194 -7.33 3.13 11.20
CA ASP A 194 -7.92 3.75 12.41
C ASP A 194 -6.98 3.69 13.63
N GLY A 195 -5.69 3.89 13.38
CA GLY A 195 -4.62 3.79 14.38
C GLY A 195 -4.23 2.37 14.77
N ALA A 196 -5.01 1.34 14.42
CA ALA A 196 -4.67 -0.06 14.68
C ALA A 196 -3.72 -0.61 13.59
N GLU A 197 -2.52 -1.03 14.00
CA GLU A 197 -1.55 -1.72 13.14
C GLU A 197 -2.14 -3.03 12.60
N ARG A 198 -1.96 -3.29 11.31
CA ARG A 198 -2.51 -4.45 10.59
C ARG A 198 -1.42 -5.39 10.06
N ARG A 199 -0.32 -4.83 9.55
CA ARG A 199 0.88 -5.56 9.14
C ARG A 199 2.09 -4.67 9.24
N THR A 200 3.14 -5.18 9.85
CA THR A 200 4.49 -4.62 9.75
C THR A 200 5.35 -5.63 9.00
N TRP A 201 6.05 -5.17 7.97
CA TRP A 201 7.15 -5.89 7.32
C TRP A 201 8.48 -5.37 7.85
N GLN A 202 9.45 -6.26 8.07
CA GLN A 202 10.82 -5.93 8.47
C GLN A 202 11.83 -6.36 7.38
N PRO A 203 13.02 -5.74 7.31
CA PRO A 203 14.09 -6.15 6.39
C PRO A 203 14.41 -7.64 6.52
N GLY A 204 14.33 -8.37 5.41
CA GLY A 204 14.48 -9.83 5.36
C GLY A 204 13.16 -10.60 5.16
N GLU A 205 12.01 -10.02 5.52
CA GLU A 205 10.70 -10.54 5.04
C GLU A 205 10.43 -10.11 3.59
N ILE A 206 10.89 -8.91 3.24
CA ILE A 206 11.01 -8.43 1.86
C ILE A 206 12.51 -8.45 1.48
N PRO A 207 12.90 -8.97 0.30
CA PRO A 207 14.27 -8.91 -0.20
C PRO A 207 14.82 -7.49 -0.25
N ALA A 208 16.09 -7.30 0.11
CA ALA A 208 16.69 -5.98 0.26
C ALA A 208 16.84 -5.20 -1.07
N ASP A 209 16.92 -5.90 -2.20
CA ASP A 209 16.85 -5.36 -3.57
C ASP A 209 15.44 -4.92 -3.97
N LYS A 210 14.42 -5.29 -3.18
CA LYS A 210 13.00 -5.02 -3.38
C LYS A 210 12.37 -4.33 -2.17
N TRP A 211 13.17 -3.63 -1.36
CA TRP A 211 12.67 -2.73 -0.34
C TRP A 211 12.43 -1.35 -0.96
N PRO A 212 11.26 -0.71 -0.79
CA PRO A 212 11.01 0.63 -1.32
C PRO A 212 11.97 1.62 -0.67
N GLN A 213 12.77 2.33 -1.47
CA GLN A 213 13.95 3.03 -0.97
C GLN A 213 14.32 4.30 -1.75
N THR A 214 13.41 4.76 -2.61
CA THR A 214 13.51 6.02 -3.35
C THR A 214 12.40 7.00 -2.91
N PRO A 215 12.64 8.33 -2.91
CA PRO A 215 11.65 9.32 -2.46
C PRO A 215 10.29 9.20 -3.15
N MET A 216 9.22 9.32 -2.38
CA MET A 216 7.84 9.11 -2.86
C MET A 216 6.98 10.35 -2.65
N ARG A 217 6.06 10.61 -3.58
CA ARG A 217 4.97 11.58 -3.40
C ARG A 217 3.69 10.85 -3.01
N VAL A 218 2.72 11.55 -2.44
CA VAL A 218 1.38 11.01 -2.15
C VAL A 218 0.49 11.17 -3.39
N GLN A 219 -0.17 10.10 -3.81
CA GLN A 219 -1.24 10.14 -4.82
C GLN A 219 -2.56 9.65 -4.21
N LEU A 220 -3.66 10.30 -4.58
CA LEU A 220 -5.03 9.94 -4.21
C LEU A 220 -5.86 9.83 -5.48
N GLY A 221 -6.77 8.86 -5.57
CA GLY A 221 -7.74 8.88 -6.65
C GLY A 221 -8.66 7.67 -6.72
N LEU A 222 -9.40 7.61 -7.82
CA LEU A 222 -10.41 6.61 -8.11
C LEU A 222 -10.21 6.12 -9.56
N TRP A 223 -10.18 4.80 -9.77
CA TRP A 223 -10.11 4.20 -11.10
C TRP A 223 -11.06 2.99 -11.22
N ALA A 224 -11.18 2.46 -12.45
CA ALA A 224 -12.22 1.51 -12.81
C ALA A 224 -11.75 0.35 -13.70
N VAL A 225 -11.92 -0.87 -13.21
CA VAL A 225 -11.78 -2.11 -13.98
C VAL A 225 -13.00 -2.32 -14.88
N GLY A 226 -12.76 -2.56 -16.16
CA GLY A 226 -13.77 -2.74 -17.20
C GLY A 226 -13.84 -4.13 -17.82
N ARG A 227 -14.79 -4.29 -18.75
CA ARG A 227 -15.21 -5.60 -19.30
C ARG A 227 -14.25 -6.20 -20.33
N ARG A 228 -13.03 -5.68 -20.45
CA ARG A 228 -11.99 -6.09 -21.43
C ARG A 228 -10.58 -6.11 -20.85
N ASP A 229 -10.47 -5.88 -19.54
CA ASP A 229 -9.22 -5.80 -18.81
C ASP A 229 -8.82 -7.23 -18.39
N ASP A 230 -7.80 -7.44 -17.55
CA ASP A 230 -7.34 -8.81 -17.27
C ASP A 230 -8.41 -9.62 -16.50
N PRO A 231 -8.68 -10.91 -16.84
CA PRO A 231 -9.68 -11.71 -16.12
C PRO A 231 -9.40 -11.87 -14.62
N GLY A 232 -8.13 -11.85 -14.19
CA GLY A 232 -7.73 -11.87 -12.79
C GLY A 232 -8.00 -10.53 -12.11
N GLU A 233 -7.70 -9.42 -12.76
CA GLU A 233 -8.02 -8.04 -12.31
C GLU A 233 -9.54 -7.83 -12.19
N ILE A 234 -10.33 -8.25 -13.19
CA ILE A 234 -11.79 -8.26 -13.16
C ILE A 234 -12.31 -9.13 -12.00
N SER A 235 -11.70 -10.29 -11.75
CA SER A 235 -12.09 -11.16 -10.62
C SER A 235 -11.72 -10.54 -9.26
N TRP A 236 -10.58 -9.87 -9.18
CA TRP A 236 -10.06 -9.21 -7.97
C TRP A 236 -10.93 -8.02 -7.55
N ALA A 237 -11.30 -7.14 -8.48
CA ALA A 237 -12.16 -5.98 -8.19
C ALA A 237 -13.67 -6.32 -8.02
N GLY A 238 -14.02 -7.60 -7.90
CA GLY A 238 -15.39 -8.08 -7.70
C GLY A 238 -16.28 -7.99 -8.94
N GLY A 239 -15.67 -7.99 -10.13
CA GLY A 239 -16.32 -7.77 -11.42
C GLY A 239 -15.93 -6.43 -12.04
N ALA A 240 -16.36 -6.20 -13.28
CA ALA A 240 -16.19 -4.92 -13.97
C ALA A 240 -17.27 -3.90 -13.56
N VAL A 241 -17.01 -2.60 -13.78
CA VAL A 241 -17.97 -1.53 -13.50
C VAL A 241 -19.29 -1.67 -14.29
N ASP A 242 -20.40 -1.41 -13.60
CA ASP A 242 -21.71 -1.15 -14.20
C ASP A 242 -21.96 0.36 -14.26
N TRP A 243 -21.72 0.96 -15.43
CA TRP A 243 -21.86 2.39 -15.67
C TRP A 243 -23.30 2.93 -15.62
N SER A 244 -24.31 2.09 -15.36
CA SER A 244 -25.68 2.54 -15.12
C SER A 244 -25.86 3.27 -13.78
N GLY A 245 -24.98 3.04 -12.80
CA GLY A 245 -25.00 3.69 -11.48
C GLY A 245 -24.22 5.01 -11.37
N GLN A 246 -23.71 5.55 -12.48
CA GLN A 246 -22.85 6.74 -12.48
C GLN A 246 -23.58 8.04 -12.03
N PRO A 247 -22.85 9.07 -11.56
CA PRO A 247 -21.41 9.12 -11.29
C PRO A 247 -21.03 8.34 -10.03
N PHE A 248 -19.84 7.75 -10.03
CA PHE A 248 -19.24 7.13 -8.84
C PHE A 248 -18.21 8.08 -8.24
N ALA A 249 -18.22 8.25 -6.92
CA ALA A 249 -17.32 9.17 -6.22
C ALA A 249 -16.64 8.51 -5.03
N ALA A 250 -15.34 8.77 -4.87
CA ALA A 250 -14.59 8.54 -3.64
C ALA A 250 -14.39 9.87 -2.92
N ALA A 251 -14.33 9.87 -1.59
CA ALA A 251 -14.18 11.08 -0.79
C ALA A 251 -12.88 11.07 0.02
N PHE A 252 -12.13 12.16 -0.06
CA PHE A 252 -10.92 12.39 0.71
C PHE A 252 -11.12 13.61 1.61
N HIS A 253 -11.07 13.40 2.92
CA HIS A 253 -11.30 14.46 3.92
C HIS A 253 -10.01 15.21 4.25
N SER A 254 -8.91 14.49 4.52
CA SER A 254 -7.64 15.11 4.92
C SER A 254 -6.44 14.19 4.75
N VAL A 255 -5.28 14.78 4.48
CA VAL A 255 -3.97 14.12 4.41
C VAL A 255 -3.05 14.70 5.49
N GLN A 256 -2.31 13.83 6.18
CA GLN A 256 -1.21 14.19 7.08
C GLN A 256 0.05 13.48 6.61
N VAL A 257 1.16 14.22 6.51
CA VAL A 257 2.49 13.72 6.14
C VAL A 257 3.49 14.14 7.21
N GLU A 258 4.25 13.18 7.72
CA GLU A 258 5.46 13.39 8.51
C GLU A 258 6.63 12.81 7.72
N ASP A 259 7.30 13.67 6.95
CA ASP A 259 8.47 13.32 6.14
C ASP A 259 9.73 13.26 7.01
N TYR A 260 10.42 12.11 7.03
CA TYR A 260 11.66 11.91 7.78
C TYR A 260 12.91 12.37 7.01
N ALA A 261 12.75 13.00 5.84
CA ALA A 261 13.80 13.69 5.09
C ALA A 261 15.03 12.83 4.77
N GLY A 262 14.85 11.53 4.51
CA GLY A 262 15.91 10.56 4.29
C GLY A 262 16.78 10.34 5.53
N TRP A 263 16.21 10.53 6.73
CA TRP A 263 16.89 10.66 8.02
C TRP A 263 17.82 11.88 8.14
N CYS A 264 17.41 13.02 7.60
CA CYS A 264 18.05 14.29 7.93
C CYS A 264 17.65 14.74 9.35
N GLU A 265 18.63 14.93 10.23
CA GLU A 265 18.42 15.40 11.61
C GLU A 265 18.47 16.93 11.70
N GLU A 266 19.23 17.58 10.83
CA GLU A 266 19.43 19.03 10.81
C GLU A 266 19.32 19.56 9.38
N VAL A 267 18.19 20.17 9.05
CA VAL A 267 17.95 20.86 7.76
C VAL A 267 18.45 22.30 7.78
N GLU A 268 18.83 22.82 6.61
CA GLU A 268 19.20 24.23 6.43
C GLU A 268 17.95 25.13 6.27
N ASP A 269 18.11 26.42 6.57
CA ASP A 269 17.14 27.45 6.19
C ASP A 269 17.05 27.57 4.67
N GLY A 270 16.06 26.91 4.07
CA GLY A 270 15.91 26.88 2.63
C GLY A 270 14.97 25.77 2.16
N ARG A 271 15.20 25.28 0.94
CA ARG A 271 14.48 24.16 0.36
C ARG A 271 15.31 22.89 0.46
N VAL A 272 14.70 21.83 1.00
CA VAL A 272 15.25 20.47 0.94
C VAL A 272 14.81 19.80 -0.36
N GLU A 273 15.74 19.13 -1.04
CA GLU A 273 15.48 18.41 -2.29
C GLU A 273 16.19 17.06 -2.33
N TYR A 274 15.55 16.03 -2.89
CA TYR A 274 16.14 14.70 -3.07
C TYR A 274 16.68 14.53 -4.49
N GLN A 275 17.87 13.93 -4.60
CA GLN A 275 18.59 13.76 -5.87
C GLN A 275 19.20 12.36 -5.91
N TYR A 276 18.88 11.58 -6.96
CA TYR A 276 19.35 10.21 -7.17
C TYR A 276 19.50 9.94 -8.67
N ASP A 277 20.33 8.97 -9.03
CA ASP A 277 20.65 8.64 -10.43
C ASP A 277 20.87 7.14 -10.63
N ASN A 278 21.22 6.72 -11.85
CA ASN A 278 21.52 5.31 -12.17
C ASN A 278 22.67 4.66 -11.36
N LYS A 279 23.45 5.44 -10.60
CA LYS A 279 24.50 4.93 -9.70
C LYS A 279 23.94 4.59 -8.32
N THR A 280 22.82 5.15 -7.88
CA THR A 280 22.12 4.80 -6.64
C THR A 280 21.92 3.27 -6.52
N LYS A 281 22.33 2.70 -5.38
CA LYS A 281 22.21 1.26 -5.04
C LYS A 281 21.31 1.05 -3.82
N GLY A 282 21.09 2.07 -3.01
CA GLY A 282 19.97 2.13 -2.07
C GLY A 282 19.73 3.53 -1.50
N TRP A 283 18.83 3.64 -0.51
CA TRP A 283 18.42 4.93 0.09
C TRP A 283 19.58 5.80 0.59
N ALA A 284 20.71 5.19 0.97
CA ALA A 284 21.91 5.88 1.41
C ALA A 284 22.48 6.80 0.32
N ASP A 285 22.50 6.35 -0.93
CA ASP A 285 23.09 7.09 -2.06
C ASP A 285 22.21 8.24 -2.56
N VAL A 286 20.93 8.26 -2.17
CA VAL A 286 20.01 9.38 -2.46
C VAL A 286 20.51 10.61 -1.69
N ARG A 287 20.97 11.61 -2.42
CA ARG A 287 21.46 12.88 -1.86
C ARG A 287 20.27 13.71 -1.37
N VAL A 288 20.33 14.11 -0.10
CA VAL A 288 19.41 15.09 0.49
C VAL A 288 20.09 16.47 0.47
N ALA A 289 19.75 17.30 -0.52
CA ALA A 289 20.20 18.69 -0.57
C ALA A 289 19.48 19.51 0.52
N GLY A 290 20.18 20.48 1.11
CA GLY A 290 19.67 21.23 2.27
C GLY A 290 19.74 20.46 3.60
N CYS A 291 20.48 19.34 3.66
CA CYS A 291 20.74 18.61 4.91
C CYS A 291 22.17 18.88 5.42
N ARG A 292 22.31 19.29 6.69
CA ARG A 292 23.62 19.45 7.38
C ARG A 292 24.12 18.15 7.97
N LYS A 293 23.20 17.37 8.54
CA LYS A 293 23.50 16.16 9.30
C LYS A 293 22.44 15.11 9.03
N ARG A 294 22.86 13.95 8.55
CA ARG A 294 22.02 12.81 8.19
C ARG A 294 22.44 11.60 9.00
N ARG A 295 21.48 10.76 9.40
CA ARG A 295 21.77 9.51 10.11
C ARG A 295 22.46 8.52 9.16
N GLU A 296 23.62 8.01 9.57
CA GLU A 296 24.34 6.97 8.81
C GLU A 296 23.55 5.66 8.71
N PRO A 297 23.63 4.93 7.58
CA PRO A 297 22.98 3.64 7.42
C PRO A 297 23.44 2.62 8.48
N GLY A 298 22.48 2.01 9.18
CA GLY A 298 22.75 1.00 10.21
C GLY A 298 22.73 1.53 11.65
N VAL A 299 22.76 2.85 11.88
CA VAL A 299 22.41 3.42 13.19
C VAL A 299 20.89 3.25 13.39
N THR A 300 20.48 2.67 14.52
CA THR A 300 19.07 2.47 14.86
C THR A 300 18.37 3.79 15.15
N ALA A 301 17.17 3.98 14.59
CA ALA A 301 16.24 5.02 15.05
C ALA A 301 15.83 4.78 16.52
N PRO A 302 15.41 5.81 17.26
CA PRO A 302 14.53 5.62 18.40
C PRO A 302 13.26 4.86 17.95
N PRO A 303 12.66 4.01 18.80
CA PRO A 303 11.37 3.39 18.48
C PRO A 303 10.29 4.47 18.29
N PRO A 304 9.29 4.25 17.41
CA PRO A 304 8.26 5.24 17.13
C PRO A 304 7.48 5.60 18.40
N SER A 305 7.19 6.89 18.56
CA SER A 305 6.56 7.45 19.76
C SER A 305 5.07 7.11 19.84
N GLY A 306 4.76 5.88 20.24
CA GLY A 306 3.37 5.41 20.40
C GLY A 306 3.17 4.22 21.35
N THR A 307 4.18 3.38 21.61
CA THR A 307 4.01 2.14 22.37
C THR A 307 3.97 2.34 23.90
N SER A 308 2.79 2.65 24.43
CA SER A 308 2.50 2.68 25.88
C SER A 308 2.31 1.26 26.46
N SER A 309 3.41 0.51 26.58
CA SER A 309 3.40 -0.80 27.24
C SER A 309 2.94 -0.70 28.70
N PRO A 310 2.02 -1.57 29.18
CA PRO A 310 1.57 -1.56 30.56
C PRO A 310 2.67 -2.01 31.55
N SER A 311 2.51 -1.61 32.80
CA SER A 311 3.53 -1.70 33.85
C SER A 311 3.80 -3.12 34.38
N SER A 312 4.99 -3.29 34.95
CA SER A 312 5.13 -4.06 36.19
C SER A 312 6.21 -3.43 37.08
N SER A 313 5.83 -3.05 38.29
CA SER A 313 6.75 -2.57 39.33
C SER A 313 7.05 -3.71 40.30
N ALA A 314 8.22 -4.32 40.17
CA ALA A 314 8.68 -5.40 41.04
C ALA A 314 9.66 -4.87 42.09
N GLY A 315 9.28 -4.94 43.37
CA GLY A 315 10.13 -4.55 44.51
C GLY A 315 10.38 -5.73 45.46
N ALA A 316 11.62 -5.81 45.96
CA ALA A 316 12.05 -6.58 47.12
C ALA A 316 11.91 -8.13 47.11
N SER A 317 13.02 -8.77 46.70
CA SER A 317 13.77 -9.80 47.48
C SER A 317 13.15 -11.16 47.87
N PRO A 318 14.00 -12.20 48.12
CA PRO A 318 13.56 -13.59 48.19
C PRO A 318 13.53 -14.21 49.60
N THR A 319 12.87 -15.37 49.70
CA THR A 319 13.07 -16.36 50.78
C THR A 319 12.96 -17.78 50.22
N GLU A 320 13.71 -18.73 50.78
CA GLU A 320 13.77 -20.14 50.35
C GLU A 320 12.64 -21.00 50.94
N SER A 321 12.21 -22.07 50.25
CA SER A 321 12.38 -23.47 50.76
C SER A 321 11.57 -24.55 50.02
N ALA A 322 12.13 -25.76 50.02
CA ALA A 322 11.44 -27.08 50.08
C ALA A 322 10.45 -27.50 48.97
N ASN A 323 10.99 -28.02 47.87
CA ASN A 323 10.88 -29.43 47.44
C ASN A 323 9.57 -30.22 47.76
N ALA A 324 8.85 -30.66 46.73
CA ALA A 324 7.80 -31.69 46.82
C ALA A 324 7.76 -32.60 45.57
N GLU A 325 7.63 -33.91 45.78
CA GLU A 325 7.32 -34.96 44.79
C GLU A 325 6.42 -36.02 45.49
N PRO A 326 5.80 -37.00 44.80
CA PRO A 326 4.35 -36.95 44.61
C PRO A 326 3.59 -38.14 45.23
N THR A 327 2.25 -38.04 45.30
CA THR A 327 1.38 -39.18 45.62
C THR A 327 0.12 -39.23 44.74
N ASP A 328 -0.13 -40.40 44.19
CA ASP A 328 -1.27 -40.82 43.34
C ASP A 328 -2.47 -41.34 44.18
N LYS A 329 -3.61 -41.57 43.48
CA LYS A 329 -4.97 -42.08 43.83
C LYS A 329 -6.05 -41.03 43.54
N GLY A 330 -7.15 -41.29 42.81
CA GLY A 330 -7.73 -42.55 42.32
C GLY A 330 -8.68 -43.19 43.35
N GLY A 331 -9.96 -43.46 43.06
CA GLY A 331 -10.79 -43.24 41.86
C GLY A 331 -12.02 -44.16 41.89
N GLU A 332 -13.16 -43.80 41.28
CA GLU A 332 -14.38 -44.66 41.29
C GLU A 332 -15.39 -44.35 40.17
N LYS A 333 -16.24 -45.35 39.81
CA LYS A 333 -17.28 -45.32 38.76
C LYS A 333 -18.29 -46.47 39.00
N PRO A 334 -19.62 -46.27 38.79
CA PRO A 334 -20.39 -46.89 37.68
C PRO A 334 -21.23 -45.82 36.90
N ASP A 335 -21.61 -45.95 35.61
CA ASP A 335 -22.55 -46.88 34.93
C ASP A 335 -24.02 -46.73 35.42
N ASP A 336 -25.07 -46.64 34.58
CA ASP A 336 -25.32 -46.89 33.13
C ASP A 336 -26.57 -46.06 32.67
N ASN A 337 -27.05 -45.86 31.42
CA ASN A 337 -26.69 -46.20 30.02
C ASN A 337 -27.49 -45.27 29.02
N GLU A 338 -27.24 -45.38 27.70
CA GLU A 338 -28.01 -44.89 26.50
C GLU A 338 -28.15 -43.36 26.25
N GLY A 339 -28.08 -42.84 25.01
CA GLY A 339 -27.76 -43.48 23.72
C GLY A 339 -27.81 -42.53 22.49
N ALA A 340 -27.31 -43.02 21.33
CA ALA A 340 -27.31 -42.40 19.98
C ALA A 340 -26.42 -41.15 19.73
N GLY A 341 -25.81 -41.06 18.52
CA GLY A 341 -25.08 -39.85 18.05
C GLY A 341 -23.81 -40.13 17.21
N ALA A 342 -23.95 -40.27 15.89
CA ALA A 342 -22.92 -40.78 14.97
C ALA A 342 -21.56 -40.04 14.89
N MET A 343 -20.48 -40.84 14.91
CA MET A 343 -19.20 -40.77 14.15
C MET A 343 -18.38 -39.47 14.03
N LEU A 344 -17.08 -39.62 14.33
CA LEU A 344 -15.97 -38.69 14.10
C LEU A 344 -15.67 -38.47 12.60
N VAL A 345 -15.16 -37.29 12.26
CA VAL A 345 -14.52 -37.00 10.96
C VAL A 345 -13.02 -36.73 11.18
N PRO A 346 -12.10 -37.52 10.57
CA PRO A 346 -10.66 -37.27 10.64
C PRO A 346 -10.15 -36.37 9.49
N SER A 347 -9.03 -35.69 9.73
CA SER A 347 -8.40 -34.78 8.75
C SER A 347 -7.72 -35.49 7.57
N ALA A 348 -7.89 -34.94 6.37
CA ALA A 348 -7.02 -35.13 5.20
C ALA A 348 -6.87 -33.74 4.53
N ALA A 349 -5.68 -33.17 4.31
CA ALA A 349 -4.50 -33.64 3.56
C ALA A 349 -4.61 -33.34 2.05
N TRP A 350 -3.51 -32.85 1.48
CA TRP A 350 -3.44 -32.19 0.17
C TRP A 350 -3.86 -33.06 -1.01
N ALA A 351 -4.50 -32.44 -2.01
CA ALA A 351 -4.70 -33.01 -3.34
C ALA A 351 -3.82 -32.29 -4.38
N LEU A 352 -2.67 -32.88 -4.70
CA LEU A 352 -1.83 -32.46 -5.83
C LEU A 352 -2.32 -33.18 -7.10
N MET A 353 -2.75 -32.45 -8.13
CA MET A 353 -3.11 -33.04 -9.43
C MET A 353 -1.98 -32.84 -10.44
N ALA A 354 -1.50 -33.93 -11.03
CA ALA A 354 -0.37 -33.93 -11.96
C ALA A 354 -0.83 -33.78 -13.42
N GLY A 355 -0.14 -32.92 -14.18
CA GLY A 355 -0.13 -32.91 -15.64
C GLY A 355 1.22 -33.42 -16.16
N LEU A 356 1.21 -34.40 -17.06
CA LEU A 356 2.40 -35.13 -17.52
C LEU A 356 3.00 -34.58 -18.82
N GLY A 357 4.33 -34.64 -18.92
CA GLY A 357 5.09 -34.50 -20.17
C GLY A 357 5.97 -33.24 -20.24
N GLY A 358 7.26 -33.34 -20.55
CA GLY A 358 8.09 -34.54 -20.72
C GLY A 358 9.53 -34.16 -21.08
N MET A 359 10.52 -34.85 -20.50
CA MET A 359 11.95 -34.59 -20.79
C MET A 359 12.33 -34.98 -22.23
N LEU A 360 13.20 -34.18 -22.84
CA LEU A 360 14.24 -34.67 -23.76
C LEU A 360 15.46 -33.74 -23.68
N PHE A 361 16.65 -34.31 -23.82
CA PHE A 361 17.93 -33.61 -23.75
C PHE A 361 18.33 -33.06 -25.12
N PHE A 362 18.78 -31.81 -25.20
CA PHE A 362 20.21 -31.48 -25.36
C PHE A 362 20.48 -29.98 -25.17
#